data_AF-A0A836A7U6-F1
#
_entry.id   AF-A0A836A7U6-F1
#
_cell.length_a   1.000
_cell.length_b   1.000
_cell.length_c   1.000
_cell.angle_alpha   90.00
_cell.angle_beta   90.00
_cell.angle_gamma   90.00
#
_symmetry.space_group_name_H-M   'P 1'
#
loop_
_entity.id
_entity.type
_entity.pdbx_description
1 polymer ?
#
loop_
_entity_poly.entity_id
_entity_poly.type
_entity_poly.pdbx_seq_one_letter_code
_entity_poly.pdbx_strand_id
1 'polypeptide(L)'
;MEATRSRAQTALNLAEQILAEFQLQEEDLKKVMRRMQKEMDRGLRLETHEEASVKMLPTYVRSTPEGSEVGDFLSLDLGGTNFRVMLVKVGEGEAGQWSVKTKHQMYSIPEDAMTGTAEMLFDYISECISDFLDKHQMKHKKLPLGFTFSFPVRHEDIDKGILLNWTKGFKASGAEGNNIVGLLRDAIKRRGDFEMDVVAMVNDTVATMISCYYEDRRCEVGMIVGTGCNACYMEEMQNVELVEGDEGRMCVNTEWGAFGDSGELDEFLLEYDRVVDENSLNPGQQLYEKLIGGKYMGELVRLVLLKLVDENLLFHGEASEQLRTRGAFETRFVSQVESDSGDRKQIYNILSTLGLRPSAADCDIVRRACESVSTRAAHMCAAGLAGVINRMRESRSEDVMRITVGVDGSVYKLHPSFKERFHAIVRRLTPSCEITFIESEEGSGRGAALISAVACKKACMLGQTPSPPALPGVWAAPAGDCGPSTSQAFSCIDQNRDGIICKSDLRETYSQLGKVNVPEEELDAMLQEGKGPINFTVFLTLFGEKLNGTDPEEAILSAFRLFDPSGKGVVNKDEFKQLLLTQADKFSPAEVEQMFALTPMDLAGNIDYKSLCYIITHGDEKEE
;
A
#
# COMPACT_ATOMS: atom_id res chain seq x y z
N MET A 1 52.00 -10.60 27.93
CA MET A 1 50.73 -11.37 27.88
C MET A 1 49.79 -10.97 29.01
N GLU A 2 50.12 -11.21 30.28
CA GLU A 2 49.20 -10.95 31.40
C GLU A 2 48.83 -9.46 31.57
N ALA A 3 49.82 -8.55 31.59
CA ALA A 3 49.59 -7.11 31.57
C ALA A 3 48.81 -6.62 30.33
N THR A 4 49.00 -7.28 29.18
CA THR A 4 48.27 -6.97 27.94
C THR A 4 46.79 -7.36 28.04
N ARG A 5 46.50 -8.53 28.62
CA ARG A 5 45.12 -8.98 28.92
C ARG A 5 44.46 -8.07 29.96
N SER A 6 45.18 -7.70 31.01
CA SER A 6 44.69 -6.75 32.02
C SER A 6 44.30 -5.40 31.39
N ARG A 7 45.16 -4.81 30.55
CA ARG A 7 44.85 -3.53 29.86
C ARG A 7 43.66 -3.65 28.91
N ALA A 8 43.55 -4.74 28.16
CA ALA A 8 42.40 -4.98 27.28
C ALA A 8 41.08 -5.12 28.07
N GLN A 9 41.10 -5.82 29.21
CA GLN A 9 39.93 -5.92 30.09
C GLN A 9 39.55 -4.56 30.69
N THR A 10 40.52 -3.73 31.08
CA THR A 10 40.24 -2.37 31.56
C THR A 10 39.60 -1.51 30.47
N ALA A 11 40.09 -1.58 29.23
CA ALA A 11 39.50 -0.85 28.10
C ALA A 11 38.05 -1.31 27.81
N LEU A 12 37.80 -2.63 27.84
CA LEU A 12 36.45 -3.18 27.69
C LEU A 12 35.51 -2.64 28.79
N ASN A 13 35.93 -2.68 30.06
CA ASN A 13 35.10 -2.22 31.18
C ASN A 13 34.80 -0.71 31.11
N LEU A 14 35.73 0.11 30.62
CA LEU A 14 35.52 1.55 30.42
C LEU A 14 34.60 1.82 29.22
N ALA A 15 34.75 1.06 28.13
CA ALA A 15 33.83 1.13 27.00
C ALA A 15 32.40 0.72 27.42
N GLU A 16 32.24 -0.30 28.25
CA GLU A 16 30.94 -0.70 28.80
C GLU A 16 30.28 0.38 29.69
N GLN A 17 31.06 1.26 30.33
CA GLN A 17 30.52 2.41 31.08
C GLN A 17 29.94 3.48 30.15
N ILE A 18 30.61 3.81 29.05
CA ILE A 18 30.10 4.74 28.02
C ILE A 18 28.88 4.14 27.33
N LEU A 19 28.95 2.85 26.99
CA LEU A 19 27.86 2.13 26.33
C LEU A 19 26.64 1.88 27.24
N ALA A 20 26.77 2.05 28.56
CA ALA A 20 25.66 1.96 29.49
C ALA A 20 24.64 3.11 29.32
N GLU A 21 25.04 4.25 28.77
CA GLU A 21 24.14 5.38 28.45
C GLU A 21 23.02 5.00 27.47
N PHE A 22 23.24 3.97 26.65
CA PHE A 22 22.25 3.44 25.71
C PHE A 22 21.21 2.52 26.37
N GLN A 23 21.39 2.13 27.64
CA GLN A 23 20.56 1.14 28.32
C GLN A 23 19.34 1.75 29.01
N LEU A 24 18.22 1.77 28.29
CA LEU A 24 16.91 2.20 28.81
C LEU A 24 16.32 1.15 29.78
N GLN A 25 15.87 1.59 30.95
CA GLN A 25 15.17 0.72 31.91
C GLN A 25 13.69 0.56 31.53
N GLU A 26 13.01 -0.45 32.07
CA GLU A 26 11.59 -0.69 31.77
C GLU A 26 10.70 0.52 32.14
N GLU A 27 11.01 1.23 33.22
CA GLU A 27 10.29 2.45 33.60
C GLU A 27 10.52 3.62 32.63
N ASP A 28 11.70 3.71 32.00
CA ASP A 28 11.95 4.71 30.95
C ASP A 28 11.13 4.40 29.70
N LEU A 29 11.07 3.13 29.31
CA LEU A 29 10.23 2.68 28.20
C LEU A 29 8.73 2.92 28.49
N LYS A 30 8.28 2.75 29.74
CA LYS A 30 6.91 3.13 30.16
C LYS A 30 6.67 4.63 30.11
N LYS A 31 7.66 5.49 30.38
CA LYS A 31 7.53 6.95 30.18
C LYS A 31 7.38 7.28 28.70
N VAL A 32 8.26 6.73 27.85
CA VAL A 32 8.23 6.90 26.38
C VAL A 32 6.86 6.48 25.82
N MET A 33 6.38 5.29 26.22
CA MET A 33 5.07 4.76 25.84
C MET A 33 3.92 5.70 26.21
N ARG A 34 3.85 6.17 27.47
CA ARG A 34 2.79 7.09 27.94
C ARG A 34 2.86 8.46 27.25
N ARG A 35 4.07 8.97 26.97
CA ARG A 35 4.25 10.22 26.22
C ARG A 35 3.78 10.07 24.77
N MET A 36 4.10 8.94 24.12
CA MET A 36 3.58 8.62 22.79
C MET A 36 2.04 8.62 22.79
N GLN A 37 1.40 7.90 23.73
CA GLN A 37 -0.08 7.88 23.85
C GLN A 37 -0.66 9.29 23.98
N LYS A 38 -0.06 10.15 24.83
CA LYS A 38 -0.49 11.55 25.01
C LYS A 38 -0.35 12.38 23.73
N GLU A 39 0.72 12.21 22.97
CA GLU A 39 0.90 12.94 21.70
C GLU A 39 -0.02 12.40 20.59
N MET A 40 -0.36 11.11 20.59
CA MET A 40 -1.42 10.57 19.74
C MET A 40 -2.79 11.18 20.09
N ASP A 41 -3.13 11.32 21.39
CA ASP A 41 -4.34 12.03 21.82
C ASP A 41 -4.35 13.50 21.37
N ARG A 42 -3.20 14.18 21.38
CA ARG A 42 -3.10 15.57 20.89
C ARG A 42 -3.24 15.65 19.37
N GLY A 43 -2.67 14.70 18.63
CA GLY A 43 -2.70 14.67 17.17
C GLY A 43 -4.09 14.40 16.60
N LEU A 44 -4.91 13.63 17.31
CA LEU A 44 -6.28 13.29 16.88
C LEU A 44 -7.32 14.39 17.11
N ARG A 45 -7.06 15.30 18.07
CA ARG A 45 -8.00 16.36 18.46
C ARG A 45 -7.82 17.61 17.63
N LEU A 46 -8.93 18.20 17.19
CA LEU A 46 -8.93 19.39 16.35
C LEU A 46 -8.23 20.59 17.02
N GLU A 47 -8.43 20.75 18.34
CA GLU A 47 -7.85 21.86 19.12
C GLU A 47 -6.32 21.79 19.26
N THR A 48 -5.71 20.60 19.19
CA THR A 48 -4.28 20.41 19.51
C THR A 48 -3.44 19.84 18.36
N HIS A 49 -4.07 19.46 17.24
CA HIS A 49 -3.42 18.84 16.09
C HIS A 49 -2.28 19.68 15.48
N GLU A 50 -2.44 21.00 15.38
CA GLU A 50 -1.41 21.89 14.82
C GLU A 50 -0.11 21.86 15.64
N GLU A 51 -0.22 21.80 16.97
CA GLU A 51 0.91 21.78 17.92
C GLU A 51 1.40 20.37 18.28
N ALA A 52 0.67 19.31 17.92
CA ALA A 52 1.06 17.93 18.22
C ALA A 52 2.31 17.53 17.42
N SER A 53 3.27 16.84 18.05
CA SER A 53 4.44 16.32 17.32
C SER A 53 4.07 15.08 16.50
N VAL A 54 3.24 14.20 17.05
CA VAL A 54 2.65 13.04 16.36
C VAL A 54 1.37 13.49 15.65
N LYS A 55 1.37 13.50 14.30
CA LYS A 55 0.31 14.17 13.54
C LYS A 55 -0.98 13.38 13.36
N MET A 56 -0.99 12.05 13.49
CA MET A 56 -2.22 11.25 13.46
C MET A 56 -3.09 11.54 12.22
N LEU A 57 -2.47 11.53 11.05
CA LEU A 57 -3.06 11.91 9.78
C LEU A 57 -4.15 10.90 9.33
N PRO A 58 -5.39 11.35 9.08
CA PRO A 58 -6.45 10.53 8.50
C PRO A 58 -6.07 10.06 7.10
N THR A 59 -6.37 8.80 6.76
CA THR A 59 -5.97 8.18 5.47
C THR A 59 -7.16 7.89 4.55
N TYR A 60 -8.39 8.13 5.00
CA TYR A 60 -9.65 7.80 4.31
C TYR A 60 -9.88 6.30 4.04
N VAL A 61 -8.93 5.42 4.40
CA VAL A 61 -9.12 3.96 4.38
C VAL A 61 -10.01 3.54 5.56
N ARG A 62 -11.33 3.51 5.31
CA ARG A 62 -12.37 3.17 6.30
C ARG A 62 -12.69 1.68 6.43
N SER A 63 -12.15 0.82 5.57
CA SER A 63 -12.38 -0.63 5.63
C SER A 63 -11.20 -1.41 5.07
N THR A 64 -11.02 -2.61 5.62
CA THR A 64 -10.03 -3.60 5.18
C THR A 64 -10.61 -4.49 4.08
N PRO A 65 -9.79 -5.17 3.25
CA PRO A 65 -10.27 -6.06 2.19
C PRO A 65 -11.24 -7.14 2.67
N GLU A 66 -12.25 -7.42 1.87
CA GLU A 66 -13.28 -8.41 2.18
C GLU A 66 -12.90 -9.81 1.66
N GLY A 67 -12.01 -9.92 0.67
CA GLY A 67 -11.66 -11.16 -0.02
C GLY A 67 -12.56 -11.45 -1.23
N SER A 68 -13.14 -10.40 -1.81
CA SER A 68 -14.04 -10.42 -2.97
C SER A 68 -13.57 -9.48 -4.10
N GLU A 69 -12.40 -8.87 -3.94
CA GLU A 69 -11.76 -7.92 -4.84
C GLU A 69 -11.20 -8.59 -6.12
N VAL A 70 -11.93 -8.59 -7.24
CA VAL A 70 -11.42 -9.13 -8.51
C VAL A 70 -10.85 -8.02 -9.40
N GLY A 71 -9.67 -8.21 -9.98
CA GLY A 71 -9.14 -7.32 -11.03
C GLY A 71 -7.63 -7.39 -11.27
N ASP A 72 -7.20 -6.69 -12.32
CA ASP A 72 -5.81 -6.32 -12.59
C ASP A 72 -5.59 -4.90 -12.08
N PHE A 73 -4.67 -4.73 -11.12
CA PHE A 73 -4.34 -3.45 -10.49
C PHE A 73 -2.87 -3.13 -10.67
N LEU A 74 -2.55 -1.86 -10.89
CA LEU A 74 -1.17 -1.39 -10.77
C LEU A 74 -0.96 -0.81 -9.37
N SER A 75 0.27 -0.92 -8.88
CA SER A 75 0.71 -0.12 -7.76
C SER A 75 2.10 0.46 -7.98
N LEU A 76 2.27 1.66 -7.45
CA LEU A 76 3.55 2.36 -7.38
C LEU A 76 4.00 2.37 -5.93
N ASP A 77 5.30 2.30 -5.70
CA ASP A 77 5.86 2.30 -4.37
C ASP A 77 7.11 3.18 -4.32
N LEU A 78 6.95 4.35 -3.70
CA LEU A 78 7.89 5.45 -3.65
C LEU A 78 8.11 5.87 -2.19
N GLY A 79 9.20 5.38 -1.60
CA GLY A 79 9.58 5.72 -0.23
C GLY A 79 11.08 5.86 0.05
N GLY A 80 11.93 5.67 -0.96
CA GLY A 80 13.39 5.74 -0.88
C GLY A 80 14.02 5.85 -2.27
N THR A 81 15.33 5.59 -2.37
CA THR A 81 16.07 5.65 -3.65
C THR A 81 15.65 4.57 -4.66
N ASN A 82 14.96 3.53 -4.22
CA ASN A 82 14.40 2.49 -5.07
C ASN A 82 12.89 2.72 -5.21
N PHE A 83 12.48 3.07 -6.43
CA PHE A 83 11.10 3.09 -6.87
C PHE A 83 10.68 1.70 -7.36
N ARG A 84 9.42 1.33 -7.15
CA ARG A 84 8.87 0.06 -7.63
C ARG A 84 7.55 0.28 -8.35
N VAL A 85 7.42 -0.36 -9.51
CA VAL A 85 6.15 -0.52 -10.24
C VAL A 85 5.75 -1.99 -10.14
N MET A 86 4.48 -2.25 -9.83
CA MET A 86 3.94 -3.60 -9.64
C MET A 86 2.60 -3.75 -10.36
N LEU A 87 2.38 -4.91 -10.97
CA LEU A 87 1.09 -5.40 -11.44
C LEU A 87 0.62 -6.49 -10.48
N VAL A 88 -0.55 -6.29 -9.87
CA VAL A 88 -1.17 -7.21 -8.94
C VAL A 88 -2.47 -7.71 -9.55
N LYS A 89 -2.55 -9.03 -9.77
CA LYS A 89 -3.76 -9.71 -10.24
C LYS A 89 -4.43 -10.36 -9.05
N VAL A 90 -5.67 -9.95 -8.75
CA VAL A 90 -6.46 -10.49 -7.64
C VAL A 90 -7.69 -11.19 -8.21
N GLY A 91 -7.95 -12.43 -7.78
CA GLY A 91 -9.13 -13.18 -8.20
C GLY A 91 -8.98 -14.68 -8.03
N GLU A 92 -9.93 -15.43 -8.59
CA GLU A 92 -9.98 -16.88 -8.49
C GLU A 92 -8.86 -17.54 -9.31
N GLY A 93 -8.08 -18.40 -8.65
CA GLY A 93 -7.00 -19.16 -9.26
C GLY A 93 -7.49 -20.44 -9.94
N GLU A 94 -6.58 -21.11 -10.66
CA GLU A 94 -6.84 -22.30 -11.51
C GLU A 94 -7.44 -23.52 -10.77
N ALA A 95 -7.50 -23.49 -9.44
CA ALA A 95 -8.05 -24.54 -8.58
C ALA A 95 -9.26 -24.10 -7.74
N GLY A 96 -9.91 -22.97 -8.06
CA GLY A 96 -11.03 -22.42 -7.28
C GLY A 96 -10.64 -21.80 -5.93
N GLN A 97 -9.33 -21.69 -5.67
CA GLN A 97 -8.80 -20.93 -4.53
C GLN A 97 -8.46 -19.51 -4.97
N TRP A 98 -8.81 -18.54 -4.13
CA TRP A 98 -8.45 -17.15 -4.37
C TRP A 98 -6.93 -16.96 -4.37
N SER A 99 -6.41 -16.22 -5.35
CA SER A 99 -4.98 -16.01 -5.53
C SER A 99 -4.66 -14.54 -5.78
N VAL A 100 -3.51 -14.11 -5.25
CA VAL A 100 -2.88 -12.84 -5.59
C VAL A 100 -1.61 -13.19 -6.37
N LYS A 101 -1.54 -12.81 -7.65
CA LYS A 101 -0.35 -13.03 -8.50
C LYS A 101 0.29 -11.67 -8.80
N THR A 102 1.52 -11.46 -8.35
CA THR A 102 2.25 -10.19 -8.58
C THR A 102 3.30 -10.32 -9.70
N LYS A 103 3.62 -9.18 -10.32
CA LYS A 103 4.82 -8.93 -11.12
C LYS A 103 5.33 -7.55 -10.74
N HIS A 104 6.63 -7.36 -10.60
CA HIS A 104 7.18 -6.04 -10.26
C HIS A 104 8.52 -5.77 -10.95
N GLN A 105 8.86 -4.50 -11.07
CA GLN A 105 10.18 -4.04 -11.49
C GLN A 105 10.66 -2.92 -10.57
N MET A 106 11.94 -2.98 -10.19
CA MET A 106 12.62 -1.96 -9.42
C MET A 106 13.32 -0.97 -10.35
N TYR A 107 13.29 0.30 -9.98
CA TYR A 107 13.97 1.41 -10.66
C TYR A 107 14.73 2.22 -9.62
N SER A 108 15.99 2.56 -9.90
CA SER A 108 16.76 3.46 -9.02
C SER A 108 16.53 4.90 -9.44
N ILE A 109 16.06 5.74 -8.51
CA ILE A 109 15.79 7.15 -8.79
C ILE A 109 17.11 7.93 -8.81
N PRO A 110 17.40 8.69 -9.88
CA PRO A 110 18.56 9.58 -9.94
C PRO A 110 18.54 10.66 -8.83
N GLU A 111 19.71 11.03 -8.31
CA GLU A 111 19.84 12.01 -7.21
C GLU A 111 19.36 13.42 -7.63
N ASP A 112 19.57 13.79 -8.89
CA ASP A 112 19.06 15.01 -9.51
C ASP A 112 17.54 15.01 -9.67
N ALA A 113 16.90 13.85 -9.90
CA ALA A 113 15.45 13.73 -9.85
C ALA A 113 14.91 13.83 -8.39
N MET A 114 15.63 13.28 -7.41
CA MET A 114 15.26 13.37 -5.99
C MET A 114 15.37 14.79 -5.40
N THR A 115 16.26 15.62 -5.95
CA THR A 115 16.61 16.95 -5.40
C THR A 115 16.29 18.13 -6.34
N GLY A 116 15.86 17.87 -7.58
CA GLY A 116 15.53 18.87 -8.59
C GLY A 116 14.12 19.46 -8.43
N THR A 117 13.29 19.35 -9.47
CA THR A 117 11.90 19.81 -9.45
C THR A 117 10.92 18.64 -9.34
N ALA A 118 9.70 18.93 -8.87
CA ALA A 118 8.60 17.96 -8.90
C ALA A 118 8.33 17.45 -10.31
N GLU A 119 8.38 18.31 -11.32
CA GLU A 119 8.24 17.93 -12.73
C GLU A 119 9.27 16.87 -13.14
N MET A 120 10.55 17.07 -12.84
CA MET A 120 11.61 16.09 -13.11
C MET A 120 11.36 14.74 -12.42
N LEU A 121 10.93 14.77 -11.15
CA LEU A 121 10.65 13.56 -10.39
C LEU A 121 9.46 12.78 -10.96
N PHE A 122 8.34 13.45 -11.24
CA PHE A 122 7.13 12.80 -11.72
C PHE A 122 7.22 12.39 -13.20
N ASP A 123 7.99 13.11 -14.03
CA ASP A 123 8.27 12.68 -15.40
C ASP A 123 9.15 11.42 -15.43
N TYR A 124 10.13 11.29 -14.51
CA TYR A 124 10.91 10.06 -14.34
C TYR A 124 10.05 8.88 -13.83
N ILE A 125 9.12 9.13 -12.90
CA ILE A 125 8.15 8.13 -12.45
C ILE A 125 7.26 7.66 -13.62
N SER A 126 6.76 8.62 -14.43
CA SER A 126 5.98 8.37 -15.65
C SER A 126 6.77 7.52 -16.68
N GLU A 127 8.09 7.73 -16.79
CA GLU A 127 8.99 6.90 -17.59
C GLU A 127 9.11 5.46 -17.08
N CYS A 128 9.30 5.29 -15.78
CA CYS A 128 9.37 3.97 -15.15
C CYS A 128 8.06 3.18 -15.35
N ILE A 129 6.92 3.86 -15.27
CA ILE A 129 5.60 3.25 -15.55
C ILE A 129 5.50 2.82 -17.03
N SER A 130 5.86 3.70 -17.97
CA SER A 130 5.86 3.38 -19.41
C SER A 130 6.69 2.14 -19.72
N ASP A 131 7.94 2.08 -19.25
CA ASP A 131 8.85 0.95 -19.47
C ASP A 131 8.27 -0.38 -18.92
N PHE A 132 7.66 -0.34 -17.73
CA PHE A 132 6.99 -1.49 -17.14
C PHE A 132 5.78 -1.96 -17.98
N LEU A 133 4.94 -1.01 -18.44
CA LEU A 133 3.77 -1.30 -19.26
C LEU A 133 4.14 -1.86 -20.64
N ASP A 134 5.23 -1.37 -21.26
CA ASP A 134 5.76 -1.91 -22.52
C ASP A 134 6.22 -3.37 -22.34
N LYS A 135 7.06 -3.63 -21.32
CA LYS A 135 7.59 -4.97 -21.01
C LYS A 135 6.50 -6.01 -20.70
N HIS A 136 5.35 -5.56 -20.22
CA HIS A 136 4.20 -6.42 -19.94
C HIS A 136 3.08 -6.34 -20.99
N GLN A 137 3.24 -5.54 -22.05
CA GLN A 137 2.27 -5.36 -23.14
C GLN A 137 0.91 -4.80 -22.66
N MET A 138 0.92 -3.98 -21.61
CA MET A 138 -0.29 -3.49 -20.95
C MET A 138 -0.67 -2.03 -21.27
N LYS A 139 0.12 -1.28 -22.06
CA LYS A 139 -0.15 0.15 -22.38
C LYS A 139 -1.54 0.43 -22.97
N HIS A 140 -2.15 -0.55 -23.63
CA HIS A 140 -3.50 -0.45 -24.20
C HIS A 140 -4.63 -0.56 -23.15
N LYS A 141 -4.31 -0.85 -21.89
CA LYS A 141 -5.28 -1.00 -20.80
C LYS A 141 -5.17 0.14 -19.81
N LYS A 142 -6.30 0.82 -19.59
CA LYS A 142 -6.48 1.75 -18.48
C LYS A 142 -6.69 0.95 -17.20
N LEU A 143 -5.62 0.77 -16.43
CA LEU A 143 -5.65 0.02 -15.18
C LEU A 143 -5.82 0.96 -13.97
N PRO A 144 -6.60 0.58 -12.94
CA PRO A 144 -6.63 1.30 -11.69
C PRO A 144 -5.28 1.20 -10.97
N LEU A 145 -4.86 2.29 -10.35
CA LEU A 145 -3.55 2.46 -9.74
C LEU A 145 -3.64 2.88 -8.27
N GLY A 146 -2.92 2.14 -7.43
CA GLY A 146 -2.64 2.49 -6.04
C GLY A 146 -1.25 3.07 -5.87
N PHE A 147 -1.15 4.30 -5.41
CA PHE A 147 0.13 4.97 -5.20
C PHE A 147 0.55 4.87 -3.73
N THR A 148 1.46 3.95 -3.39
CA THR A 148 2.19 4.03 -2.12
C THR A 148 3.19 5.17 -2.21
N PHE A 149 2.96 6.21 -1.41
CA PHE A 149 3.80 7.40 -1.31
C PHE A 149 4.17 7.63 0.15
N SER A 150 5.38 7.22 0.53
CA SER A 150 5.80 7.08 1.93
C SER A 150 6.27 8.39 2.57
N PHE A 151 5.50 9.47 2.48
CA PHE A 151 5.85 10.77 3.04
C PHE A 151 4.67 11.36 3.83
N PRO A 152 4.92 12.34 4.72
CA PRO A 152 3.87 13.05 5.44
C PRO A 152 2.92 13.75 4.46
N VAL A 153 1.69 13.23 4.34
CA VAL A 153 0.67 13.72 3.42
C VAL A 153 -0.63 13.97 4.17
N ARG A 154 -1.15 15.20 4.07
CA ARG A 154 -2.52 15.52 4.48
C ARG A 154 -3.46 15.10 3.34
N HIS A 155 -4.21 14.04 3.57
CA HIS A 155 -5.26 13.61 2.65
C HIS A 155 -6.45 14.56 2.75
N GLU A 156 -7.07 14.82 1.61
CA GLU A 156 -8.38 15.48 1.48
C GLU A 156 -9.42 14.47 0.97
N ASP A 157 -8.97 13.45 0.24
CA ASP A 157 -9.71 12.24 -0.13
C ASP A 157 -8.69 11.09 -0.36
N ILE A 158 -9.16 9.87 -0.62
CA ILE A 158 -8.32 8.70 -0.88
C ILE A 158 -7.45 8.85 -2.15
N ASP A 159 -7.88 9.61 -3.16
CA ASP A 159 -7.11 9.91 -4.37
C ASP A 159 -6.42 11.28 -4.34
N LYS A 160 -6.51 12.02 -3.23
CA LYS A 160 -6.10 13.42 -3.15
C LYS A 160 -5.35 13.71 -1.85
N GLY A 161 -4.04 13.92 -1.96
CA GLY A 161 -3.21 14.24 -0.81
C GLY A 161 -2.15 15.29 -1.10
N ILE A 162 -2.02 16.20 -0.15
CA ILE A 162 -1.08 17.31 -0.17
C ILE A 162 0.18 16.91 0.61
N LEU A 163 1.34 16.90 -0.05
CA LEU A 163 2.62 16.68 0.63
C LEU A 163 2.89 17.84 1.61
N LEU A 164 3.11 17.50 2.88
CA LEU A 164 3.40 18.48 3.93
C LEU A 164 4.88 18.90 3.88
N ASN A 165 5.78 17.92 3.93
CA ASN A 165 7.22 18.13 3.92
C ASN A 165 7.95 16.88 3.41
N TRP A 166 9.05 17.06 2.71
CA TRP A 166 9.91 15.95 2.33
C TRP A 166 10.65 15.37 3.55
N THR A 167 10.92 14.06 3.47
CA THR A 167 11.74 13.32 4.45
C THR A 167 12.74 12.43 3.70
N LYS A 168 13.56 11.67 4.45
CA LYS A 168 14.42 10.58 3.96
C LYS A 168 15.48 10.91 2.89
N GLY A 169 15.53 12.14 2.36
CA GLY A 169 16.57 12.61 1.42
C GLY A 169 16.02 13.25 0.15
N PHE A 170 14.72 13.18 -0.09
CA PHE A 170 14.06 13.92 -1.17
C PHE A 170 14.03 15.42 -0.84
N LYS A 171 14.14 16.27 -1.87
CA LYS A 171 13.97 17.73 -1.79
C LYS A 171 13.38 18.33 -3.09
N ALA A 172 12.65 17.53 -3.87
CA ALA A 172 12.11 17.94 -5.17
C ALA A 172 11.19 19.17 -5.02
N SER A 173 11.64 20.30 -5.57
CA SER A 173 11.02 21.62 -5.42
C SER A 173 9.68 21.72 -6.15
N GLY A 174 8.69 22.35 -5.51
CA GLY A 174 7.32 22.46 -6.04
C GLY A 174 6.41 21.26 -5.76
N ALA A 175 6.86 20.25 -5.01
CA ALA A 175 6.00 19.15 -4.55
C ALA A 175 5.32 19.44 -3.20
N GLU A 176 6.04 20.05 -2.26
CA GLU A 176 5.49 20.45 -0.96
C GLU A 176 4.35 21.46 -1.15
N GLY A 177 3.28 21.32 -0.36
CA GLY A 177 2.04 22.09 -0.48
C GLY A 177 1.17 21.76 -1.71
N ASN A 178 1.56 20.80 -2.56
CA ASN A 178 0.86 20.47 -3.80
C ASN A 178 0.25 19.05 -3.77
N ASN A 179 -0.77 18.83 -4.62
CA ASN A 179 -1.43 17.53 -4.75
C ASN A 179 -0.55 16.54 -5.52
N ILE A 180 -0.05 15.52 -4.83
CA ILE A 180 0.88 14.52 -5.38
C ILE A 180 0.25 13.69 -6.50
N VAL A 181 -1.03 13.33 -6.38
CA VAL A 181 -1.77 12.63 -7.43
C VAL A 181 -2.00 13.53 -8.65
N GLY A 182 -2.18 14.84 -8.43
CA GLY A 182 -2.23 15.84 -9.50
C GLY A 182 -0.93 15.89 -10.31
N LEU A 183 0.21 15.99 -9.62
CA LEU A 183 1.54 16.03 -10.25
C LEU A 183 1.85 14.76 -11.06
N LEU A 184 1.43 13.59 -10.56
CA LEU A 184 1.53 12.32 -11.29
C LEU A 184 0.60 12.29 -12.52
N ARG A 185 -0.67 12.69 -12.37
CA ARG A 185 -1.64 12.79 -13.49
C ARG A 185 -1.13 13.73 -14.60
N ASP A 186 -0.52 14.87 -14.22
CA ASP A 186 0.08 15.80 -15.17
C ASP A 186 1.32 15.21 -15.89
N ALA A 187 2.17 14.45 -15.19
CA ALA A 187 3.33 13.78 -15.80
C ALA A 187 2.95 12.65 -16.77
N ILE A 188 1.88 11.91 -16.47
CA ILE A 188 1.31 10.91 -17.39
C ILE A 188 0.74 11.62 -18.62
N LYS A 189 0.00 12.73 -18.42
CA LYS A 189 -0.59 13.52 -19.50
C LYS A 189 0.43 14.22 -20.39
N ARG A 190 1.54 14.73 -19.83
CA ARG A 190 2.68 15.29 -20.60
C ARG A 190 3.31 14.24 -21.52
N ARG A 191 3.33 12.97 -21.08
CA ARG A 191 3.92 11.86 -21.82
C ARG A 191 3.01 11.34 -22.93
N GLY A 192 1.74 11.08 -22.61
CA GLY A 192 0.69 10.80 -23.60
C GLY A 192 0.75 9.44 -24.31
N ASP A 193 1.59 8.49 -23.88
CA ASP A 193 1.73 7.16 -24.49
C ASP A 193 1.01 6.02 -23.74
N PHE A 194 0.39 6.31 -22.59
CA PHE A 194 -0.52 5.42 -21.86
C PHE A 194 -1.53 6.22 -21.03
N GLU A 195 -2.63 5.58 -20.62
CA GLU A 195 -3.60 6.12 -19.64
C GLU A 195 -3.62 5.30 -18.36
N MET A 196 -3.94 5.95 -17.24
CA MET A 196 -4.15 5.30 -15.94
C MET A 196 -5.29 5.97 -15.20
N ASP A 197 -5.87 5.25 -14.25
CA ASP A 197 -6.75 5.84 -13.25
C ASP A 197 -6.12 5.72 -11.86
N VAL A 198 -5.76 6.85 -11.24
CA VAL A 198 -5.18 6.86 -9.90
C VAL A 198 -6.33 6.89 -8.90
N VAL A 199 -6.67 5.72 -8.34
CA VAL A 199 -7.87 5.53 -7.50
C VAL A 199 -7.60 5.60 -6.00
N ALA A 200 -6.34 5.48 -5.60
CA ALA A 200 -5.92 5.61 -4.22
C ALA A 200 -4.45 6.06 -4.11
N MET A 201 -4.15 6.87 -3.11
CA MET A 201 -2.80 7.16 -2.64
C MET A 201 -2.72 6.88 -1.13
N VAL A 202 -1.67 6.19 -0.70
CA VAL A 202 -1.55 5.68 0.67
C VAL A 202 -0.11 5.73 1.17
N ASN A 203 0.07 5.76 2.49
CA ASN A 203 1.39 5.61 3.12
C ASN A 203 1.81 4.11 3.11
N ASP A 204 3.12 3.82 3.16
CA ASP A 204 3.63 2.45 3.16
C ASP A 204 3.27 1.65 4.41
N THR A 205 3.08 2.31 5.55
CA THR A 205 2.50 1.69 6.76
C THR A 205 1.10 1.14 6.49
N VAL A 206 0.22 1.94 5.89
CA VAL A 206 -1.18 1.60 5.57
C VAL A 206 -1.22 0.45 4.57
N ALA A 207 -0.42 0.55 3.51
CA ALA A 207 -0.30 -0.50 2.52
C ALA A 207 0.23 -1.81 3.14
N THR A 208 1.24 -1.75 4.02
CA THR A 208 1.76 -2.91 4.76
C THR A 208 0.68 -3.54 5.65
N MET A 209 -0.10 -2.74 6.39
CA MET A 209 -1.23 -3.21 7.19
C MET A 209 -2.22 -4.00 6.33
N ILE A 210 -2.63 -3.44 5.20
CA ILE A 210 -3.63 -4.05 4.32
C ILE A 210 -3.09 -5.30 3.59
N SER A 211 -1.79 -5.32 3.24
CA SER A 211 -1.15 -6.53 2.71
C SER A 211 -1.18 -7.67 3.73
N CYS A 212 -0.83 -7.42 4.99
CA CYS A 212 -0.85 -8.43 6.04
C CYS A 212 -2.27 -8.78 6.51
N TYR A 213 -3.23 -7.86 6.41
CA TYR A 213 -4.65 -8.15 6.65
C TYR A 213 -5.21 -9.24 5.72
N TYR A 214 -4.68 -9.34 4.51
CA TYR A 214 -5.05 -10.40 3.58
C TYR A 214 -4.67 -11.81 4.07
N GLU A 215 -3.64 -11.90 4.93
CA GLU A 215 -3.14 -13.15 5.51
C GLU A 215 -3.72 -13.42 6.90
N ASP A 216 -3.92 -12.37 7.71
CA ASP A 216 -4.62 -12.45 9.00
C ASP A 216 -5.58 -11.26 9.18
N ARG A 217 -6.88 -11.58 9.25
CA ARG A 217 -7.99 -10.62 9.44
C ARG A 217 -7.96 -9.86 10.77
N ARG A 218 -6.99 -10.15 11.66
CA ARG A 218 -6.70 -9.39 12.89
C ARG A 218 -5.62 -8.31 12.72
N CYS A 219 -5.10 -8.12 11.50
CA CYS A 219 -4.03 -7.17 11.24
C CYS A 219 -4.53 -5.72 11.20
N GLU A 220 -4.53 -5.06 12.36
CA GLU A 220 -5.05 -3.70 12.52
C GLU A 220 -3.97 -2.66 12.84
N VAL A 221 -2.69 -3.05 12.72
CA VAL A 221 -1.52 -2.16 12.79
C VAL A 221 -0.58 -2.48 11.63
N GLY A 222 -0.09 -1.45 10.94
CA GLY A 222 1.00 -1.54 9.97
C GLY A 222 2.20 -0.74 10.44
N MET A 223 3.41 -1.31 10.39
CA MET A 223 4.63 -0.68 10.85
C MET A 223 5.76 -0.83 9.84
N ILE A 224 6.52 0.25 9.62
CA ILE A 224 7.73 0.26 8.80
C ILE A 224 8.93 0.54 9.70
N VAL A 225 9.95 -0.33 9.64
CA VAL A 225 11.24 -0.12 10.32
C VAL A 225 12.36 -0.44 9.33
N GLY A 226 12.66 0.54 8.49
CA GLY A 226 13.57 0.44 7.34
C GLY A 226 14.52 1.63 7.29
N THR A 227 14.52 2.39 6.20
CA THR A 227 15.29 3.66 6.11
C THR A 227 14.80 4.66 7.17
N GLY A 228 13.48 4.82 7.28
CA GLY A 228 12.79 5.54 8.35
C GLY A 228 12.04 4.59 9.29
N CYS A 229 11.21 5.16 10.16
CA CYS A 229 10.37 4.43 11.12
C CYS A 229 9.00 5.10 11.24
N ASN A 230 7.92 4.37 10.91
CA ASN A 230 6.55 4.88 11.00
C ASN A 230 5.55 3.77 11.35
N ALA A 231 4.35 4.12 11.83
CA ALA A 231 3.24 3.20 12.03
C ALA A 231 1.87 3.82 11.69
N CYS A 232 0.91 2.96 11.37
CA CYS A 232 -0.51 3.26 11.26
C CYS A 232 -1.35 2.20 11.98
N TYR A 233 -2.59 2.51 12.32
CA TYR A 233 -3.54 1.55 12.90
C TYR A 233 -4.99 1.92 12.61
N MET A 234 -5.93 0.99 12.84
CA MET A 234 -7.37 1.27 12.76
C MET A 234 -7.87 1.94 14.05
N GLU A 235 -8.18 3.24 13.98
CA GLU A 235 -8.79 4.04 15.05
C GLU A 235 -10.32 4.11 14.88
N GLU A 236 -11.03 4.28 15.99
CA GLU A 236 -12.49 4.46 16.02
C GLU A 236 -12.85 5.89 15.56
N MET A 237 -13.81 6.05 14.63
CA MET A 237 -14.10 7.36 14.01
C MET A 237 -14.47 8.45 15.02
N GLN A 238 -15.18 8.11 16.10
CA GLN A 238 -15.48 9.00 17.22
C GLN A 238 -14.25 9.69 17.86
N ASN A 239 -13.04 9.15 17.67
CA ASN A 239 -11.80 9.71 18.18
C ASN A 239 -11.07 10.60 17.16
N VAL A 240 -11.48 10.60 15.88
CA VAL A 240 -10.79 11.29 14.77
C VAL A 240 -11.47 12.62 14.47
N GLU A 241 -11.32 13.59 15.38
CA GLU A 241 -11.97 14.93 15.28
C GLU A 241 -11.60 15.72 14.01
N LEU A 242 -10.58 15.27 13.27
CA LEU A 242 -10.10 15.83 12.01
C LEU A 242 -10.99 15.51 10.80
N VAL A 243 -11.94 14.58 10.92
CA VAL A 243 -12.83 14.15 9.83
C VAL A 243 -14.27 14.10 10.34
N GLU A 244 -15.23 14.59 9.54
CA GLU A 244 -16.64 14.51 9.91
C GLU A 244 -17.17 13.06 9.93
N GLY A 245 -17.93 12.75 10.98
CA GLY A 245 -18.57 11.45 11.22
C GLY A 245 -17.94 10.69 12.39
N ASP A 246 -18.78 10.02 13.18
CA ASP A 246 -18.43 9.23 14.37
C ASP A 246 -18.59 7.71 14.15
N GLU A 247 -19.34 7.30 13.12
CA GLU A 247 -19.61 5.89 12.81
C GLU A 247 -18.42 5.15 12.15
N GLY A 248 -18.10 3.98 12.69
CA GLY A 248 -17.13 3.06 12.10
C GLY A 248 -15.68 3.40 12.48
N ARG A 249 -14.75 3.08 11.58
CA ARG A 249 -13.30 3.14 11.85
C ARG A 249 -12.54 3.70 10.66
N MET A 250 -11.37 4.27 10.89
CA MET A 250 -10.46 4.72 9.84
C MET A 250 -9.02 4.35 10.18
N CYS A 251 -8.24 3.96 9.18
CA CYS A 251 -6.80 3.85 9.36
C CYS A 251 -6.20 5.25 9.56
N VAL A 252 -5.46 5.43 10.65
CA VAL A 252 -4.73 6.66 10.96
C VAL A 252 -3.24 6.41 10.81
N ASN A 253 -2.57 7.23 10.00
CA ASN A 253 -1.12 7.24 9.88
C ASN A 253 -0.55 8.13 11.00
N THR A 254 0.22 7.56 11.92
CA THR A 254 0.69 8.30 13.09
C THR A 254 1.66 9.43 12.75
N GLU A 255 2.50 9.23 11.71
CA GLU A 255 3.75 9.98 11.48
C GLU A 255 4.58 10.11 12.78
N TRP A 256 4.68 9.02 13.55
CA TRP A 256 5.34 9.03 14.87
C TRP A 256 6.84 9.37 14.83
N GLY A 257 7.44 9.50 13.64
CA GLY A 257 8.86 9.80 13.48
C GLY A 257 9.23 11.16 14.06
N ALA A 258 8.30 12.11 14.04
CA ALA A 258 8.39 13.45 14.63
C ALA A 258 8.17 13.49 16.16
N PHE A 259 7.90 12.35 16.81
CA PHE A 259 7.79 12.33 18.27
C PHE A 259 9.09 12.81 18.92
N GLY A 260 8.99 13.68 19.93
CA GLY A 260 10.14 14.31 20.56
C GLY A 260 10.54 15.66 19.96
N ASP A 261 10.04 16.03 18.78
CA ASP A 261 10.35 17.32 18.12
C ASP A 261 9.89 18.54 18.96
N SER A 262 9.00 18.36 19.94
CA SER A 262 8.58 19.39 20.91
C SER A 262 9.14 19.15 22.33
N GLY A 263 10.23 18.38 22.45
CA GLY A 263 10.95 18.12 23.71
C GLY A 263 10.47 16.90 24.48
N GLU A 264 9.52 16.10 23.96
CA GLU A 264 8.96 14.93 24.67
C GLU A 264 10.01 13.84 24.96
N LEU A 265 11.12 13.85 24.22
CA LEU A 265 12.21 12.89 24.33
C LEU A 265 13.50 13.45 24.93
N ASP A 266 13.57 14.72 25.34
CA ASP A 266 14.83 15.39 25.71
C ASP A 266 15.64 14.67 26.81
N GLU A 267 14.97 13.99 27.75
CA GLU A 267 15.63 13.21 28.82
C GLU A 267 16.29 11.90 28.32
N PHE A 268 16.01 11.47 27.09
CA PHE A 268 16.51 10.23 26.48
C PHE A 268 17.49 10.46 25.33
N LEU A 269 17.67 11.71 24.88
CA LEU A 269 18.59 12.07 23.80
C LEU A 269 20.04 12.22 24.32
N LEU A 270 20.93 11.36 23.84
CA LEU A 270 22.36 11.38 24.12
C LEU A 270 23.09 12.41 23.23
N GLU A 271 24.37 12.69 23.52
CA GLU A 271 25.18 13.62 22.71
C GLU A 271 25.25 13.21 21.23
N TYR A 272 25.36 11.91 20.96
CA TYR A 272 25.39 11.34 19.60
C TYR A 272 24.12 11.64 18.80
N ASP A 273 22.96 11.61 19.46
CA ASP A 273 21.66 11.84 18.82
C ASP A 273 21.52 13.29 18.37
N ARG A 274 21.99 14.22 19.22
CA ARG A 274 22.01 15.66 18.95
C ARG A 274 22.97 15.98 17.80
N VAL A 275 24.16 15.36 17.77
CA VAL A 275 25.10 15.50 16.64
C VAL A 275 24.51 14.95 15.33
N VAL A 276 23.78 13.83 15.35
CA VAL A 276 23.07 13.31 14.17
C VAL A 276 21.98 14.26 13.70
N ASP A 277 21.22 14.84 14.63
CA ASP A 277 20.15 15.80 14.36
C ASP A 277 20.67 17.12 13.77
N GLU A 278 21.58 17.80 14.46
CA GLU A 278 22.16 19.10 14.07
C GLU A 278 22.75 19.07 12.65
N ASN A 279 23.31 17.93 12.26
CA ASN A 279 23.92 17.75 10.95
C ASN A 279 22.93 17.18 9.90
N SER A 280 21.70 16.79 10.26
CA SER A 280 20.76 16.16 9.33
C SER A 280 20.26 17.13 8.24
N LEU A 281 19.51 16.62 7.26
CA LEU A 281 18.85 17.45 6.24
C LEU A 281 17.66 18.26 6.77
N ASN A 282 17.28 18.00 8.03
CA ASN A 282 16.09 18.45 8.75
C ASN A 282 16.39 18.51 10.28
N PRO A 283 17.27 19.41 10.77
CA PRO A 283 17.57 19.52 12.21
C PRO A 283 16.33 19.91 13.03
N GLY A 284 16.22 19.41 14.26
CA GLY A 284 15.08 19.61 15.15
C GLY A 284 13.79 18.90 14.70
N GLN A 285 13.87 17.99 13.72
CA GLN A 285 12.71 17.27 13.17
C GLN A 285 12.95 15.77 13.05
N GLN A 286 11.89 14.96 13.11
CA GLN A 286 11.97 13.50 13.01
C GLN A 286 12.90 12.87 14.08
N LEU A 287 12.92 13.41 15.31
CA LEU A 287 13.87 13.00 16.34
C LEU A 287 13.71 11.53 16.74
N TYR A 288 12.49 11.04 16.94
CA TYR A 288 12.25 9.62 17.22
C TYR A 288 12.62 8.70 16.05
N GLU A 289 12.42 9.14 14.80
CA GLU A 289 12.93 8.41 13.63
C GLU A 289 14.46 8.29 13.66
N LYS A 290 15.18 9.37 14.03
CA LYS A 290 16.65 9.40 14.09
C LYS A 290 17.24 8.42 15.10
N LEU A 291 16.49 8.06 16.15
CA LEU A 291 16.90 7.06 17.14
C LEU A 291 16.76 5.60 16.66
N ILE A 292 15.95 5.35 15.62
CA ILE A 292 15.51 3.99 15.23
C ILE A 292 15.87 3.65 13.78
N GLY A 293 15.65 4.58 12.86
CA GLY A 293 15.70 4.37 11.42
C GLY A 293 17.08 3.97 10.90
N GLY A 294 17.10 3.04 9.95
CA GLY A 294 18.30 2.50 9.33
C GLY A 294 19.10 3.53 8.53
N LYS A 295 18.56 4.72 8.26
CA LYS A 295 19.34 5.87 7.75
C LYS A 295 20.34 6.42 8.76
N TYR A 296 20.07 6.28 10.06
CA TYR A 296 20.78 6.98 11.13
C TYR A 296 21.57 6.04 12.04
N MET A 297 21.11 4.79 12.20
CA MET A 297 21.72 3.78 13.09
C MET A 297 23.24 3.60 12.89
N GLY A 298 23.71 3.49 11.64
CA GLY A 298 25.14 3.39 11.33
C GLY A 298 25.95 4.64 11.69
N GLU A 299 25.37 5.84 11.53
CA GLU A 299 26.03 7.10 11.91
C GLU A 299 26.10 7.26 13.44
N LEU A 300 25.06 6.84 14.18
CA LEU A 300 25.10 6.76 15.64
C LEU A 300 26.24 5.85 16.12
N VAL A 301 26.37 4.66 15.53
CA VAL A 301 27.51 3.75 15.81
C VAL A 301 28.83 4.44 15.48
N ARG A 302 28.96 5.09 14.31
CA ARG A 302 30.20 5.81 13.91
C ARG A 302 30.64 6.85 14.95
N LEU A 303 29.71 7.64 15.47
CA LEU A 303 29.99 8.66 16.48
C LEU A 303 30.41 8.05 17.82
N VAL A 304 29.76 6.95 18.25
CA VAL A 304 30.18 6.18 19.43
C VAL A 304 31.60 5.60 19.23
N LEU A 305 31.91 5.07 18.05
CA LEU A 305 33.27 4.59 17.74
C LEU A 305 34.30 5.71 17.80
N LEU A 306 34.00 6.92 17.29
CA LEU A 306 34.89 8.07 17.41
C LEU A 306 35.10 8.49 18.87
N LYS A 307 34.04 8.55 19.68
CA LYS A 307 34.16 8.85 21.13
C LYS A 307 35.05 7.82 21.85
N LEU A 308 34.88 6.53 21.56
CA LEU A 308 35.73 5.47 22.11
C LEU A 308 37.19 5.55 21.64
N VAL A 309 37.45 6.09 20.44
CA VAL A 309 38.81 6.41 19.98
C VAL A 309 39.37 7.60 20.75
N ASP A 310 38.62 8.69 20.90
CA ASP A 310 39.11 9.91 21.57
C ASP A 310 39.40 9.66 23.07
N GLU A 311 38.68 8.73 23.71
CA GLU A 311 38.99 8.22 25.07
C GLU A 311 40.13 7.17 25.12
N ASN A 312 40.80 6.90 23.99
CA ASN A 312 41.89 5.91 23.83
C ASN A 312 41.49 4.48 24.22
N LEU A 313 40.22 4.11 23.98
CA LEU A 313 39.66 2.78 24.21
C LEU A 313 39.63 1.92 22.94
N LEU A 314 39.59 2.57 21.76
CA LEU A 314 39.69 1.93 20.45
C LEU A 314 40.91 2.41 19.65
N PHE A 315 41.45 1.52 18.82
CA PHE A 315 42.45 1.78 17.77
C PHE A 315 43.67 2.60 18.23
N HIS A 316 44.08 2.43 19.49
CA HIS A 316 45.17 3.18 20.13
C HIS A 316 45.03 4.72 20.12
N GLY A 317 43.79 5.22 20.02
CA GLY A 317 43.51 6.66 19.93
C GLY A 317 43.58 7.24 18.51
N GLU A 318 43.75 6.42 17.48
CA GLU A 318 43.91 6.86 16.09
C GLU A 318 42.75 6.36 15.21
N ALA A 319 41.79 7.25 14.91
CA ALA A 319 40.76 7.01 13.90
C ALA A 319 41.30 7.33 12.49
N SER A 320 40.95 6.49 11.52
CA SER A 320 41.22 6.70 10.10
C SER A 320 40.36 7.82 9.50
N GLU A 321 40.84 8.40 8.40
CA GLU A 321 40.08 9.40 7.62
C GLU A 321 38.71 8.87 7.15
N GLN A 322 38.63 7.58 6.81
CA GLN A 322 37.37 6.92 6.46
C GLN A 322 36.41 6.88 7.66
N LEU A 323 36.86 6.53 8.86
CA LEU A 323 35.99 6.53 10.06
C LEU A 323 35.54 7.95 10.44
N ARG A 324 36.39 8.95 10.21
CA ARG A 324 36.05 10.37 10.41
C ARG A 324 35.02 10.88 9.40
N THR A 325 34.94 10.26 8.23
CA THR A 325 33.96 10.62 7.18
C THR A 325 32.54 10.25 7.60
N ARG A 326 31.63 11.22 7.58
CA ARG A 326 30.20 11.04 7.88
C ARG A 326 29.55 9.99 6.98
N GLY A 327 28.72 9.13 7.55
CA GLY A 327 27.99 8.09 6.81
C GLY A 327 28.85 6.90 6.35
N ALA A 328 30.16 6.90 6.60
CA ALA A 328 31.05 5.82 6.18
C ALA A 328 30.80 4.48 6.92
N PHE A 329 30.17 4.52 8.10
CA PHE A 329 29.70 3.32 8.79
C PHE A 329 28.21 3.11 8.47
N GLU A 330 27.93 2.29 7.46
CA GLU A 330 26.56 2.01 7.04
C GLU A 330 25.83 1.06 8.00
N THR A 331 24.50 1.16 8.09
CA THR A 331 23.68 0.25 8.93
C THR A 331 23.81 -1.23 8.54
N ARG A 332 24.14 -1.54 7.27
CA ARG A 332 24.48 -2.92 6.88
C ARG A 332 25.69 -3.48 7.65
N PHE A 333 26.65 -2.64 8.03
CA PHE A 333 27.79 -3.06 8.85
C PHE A 333 27.37 -3.36 10.29
N VAL A 334 26.38 -2.64 10.86
CA VAL A 334 25.80 -2.94 12.18
C VAL A 334 25.22 -4.36 12.19
N SER A 335 24.34 -4.67 11.22
CA SER A 335 23.77 -6.02 11.06
C SER A 335 24.84 -7.09 10.85
N GLN A 336 25.86 -6.80 10.04
CA GLN A 336 26.96 -7.73 9.76
C GLN A 336 27.87 -7.98 10.97
N VAL A 337 28.14 -6.96 11.79
CA VAL A 337 28.95 -7.09 13.02
C VAL A 337 28.22 -7.94 14.06
N GLU A 338 26.91 -7.75 14.24
CA GLU A 338 26.13 -8.57 15.18
C GLU A 338 25.90 -10.01 14.66
N SER A 339 25.94 -10.20 13.34
CA SER A 339 25.86 -11.53 12.70
C SER A 339 27.16 -12.35 12.77
N ASP A 340 28.29 -11.75 13.19
CA ASP A 340 29.58 -12.45 13.25
C ASP A 340 29.49 -13.65 14.21
N SER A 341 30.00 -14.81 13.77
CA SER A 341 29.91 -16.09 14.48
C SER A 341 30.80 -16.20 15.73
N GLY A 342 31.52 -15.12 16.08
CA GLY A 342 32.48 -15.06 17.19
C GLY A 342 33.94 -15.25 16.76
N ASP A 343 34.19 -15.54 15.48
CA ASP A 343 35.55 -15.62 14.92
C ASP A 343 36.13 -14.25 14.54
N ARG A 344 35.31 -13.19 14.61
CA ARG A 344 35.65 -11.76 14.38
C ARG A 344 36.08 -11.44 12.96
N LYS A 345 36.05 -12.37 12.00
CA LYS A 345 36.53 -12.11 10.63
C LYS A 345 35.69 -11.06 9.92
N GLN A 346 34.38 -11.05 10.16
CA GLN A 346 33.48 -10.11 9.50
C GLN A 346 33.74 -8.69 10.02
N ILE A 347 33.88 -8.55 11.34
CA ILE A 347 34.24 -7.30 12.01
C ILE A 347 35.62 -6.81 11.53
N TYR A 348 36.62 -7.70 11.48
CA TYR A 348 37.97 -7.39 11.01
C TYR A 348 37.97 -6.88 9.56
N ASN A 349 37.21 -7.52 8.67
CA ASN A 349 37.11 -7.13 7.27
C ASN A 349 36.46 -5.75 7.11
N ILE A 350 35.35 -5.47 7.80
CA ILE A 350 34.66 -4.17 7.77
C ILE A 350 35.61 -3.06 8.23
N LEU A 351 36.25 -3.23 9.39
CA LEU A 351 37.19 -2.25 9.93
C LEU A 351 38.42 -2.07 9.01
N SER A 352 38.87 -3.14 8.34
CA SER A 352 39.93 -3.05 7.32
C SER A 352 39.50 -2.25 6.09
N THR A 353 38.24 -2.32 5.65
CA THR A 353 37.74 -1.45 4.56
C THR A 353 37.67 0.03 4.96
N LEU A 354 37.51 0.31 6.26
CA LEU A 354 37.62 1.64 6.84
C LEU A 354 39.08 2.05 7.11
N GLY A 355 40.08 1.33 6.59
CA GLY A 355 41.50 1.66 6.74
C GLY A 355 42.10 1.39 8.12
N LEU A 356 41.36 0.71 9.02
CA LEU A 356 41.78 0.43 10.39
C LEU A 356 42.49 -0.94 10.47
N ARG A 357 43.29 -1.14 11.52
CA ARG A 357 43.93 -2.42 11.84
C ARG A 357 43.53 -2.87 13.25
N PRO A 358 42.32 -3.44 13.41
CA PRO A 358 41.78 -3.74 14.73
C PRO A 358 42.52 -4.90 15.41
N SER A 359 42.69 -4.80 16.72
CA SER A 359 42.97 -5.94 17.58
C SER A 359 41.69 -6.74 17.86
N ALA A 360 41.82 -7.93 18.45
CA ALA A 360 40.67 -8.72 18.88
C ALA A 360 39.79 -7.98 19.90
N ALA A 361 40.38 -7.15 20.77
CA ALA A 361 39.66 -6.34 21.74
C ALA A 361 38.90 -5.18 21.07
N ASP A 362 39.46 -4.57 20.02
CA ASP A 362 38.75 -3.55 19.24
C ASP A 362 37.51 -4.15 18.55
N CYS A 363 37.63 -5.35 17.97
CA CYS A 363 36.49 -6.05 17.38
C CYS A 363 35.39 -6.34 18.41
N ASP A 364 35.77 -6.75 19.63
CA ASP A 364 34.82 -7.01 20.72
C ASP A 364 34.12 -5.71 21.16
N ILE A 365 34.85 -4.59 21.32
CA ILE A 365 34.28 -3.28 21.67
C ILE A 365 33.36 -2.74 20.54
N VAL A 366 33.77 -2.86 19.28
CA VAL A 366 32.95 -2.45 18.11
C VAL A 366 31.65 -3.24 18.06
N ARG A 367 31.69 -4.55 18.38
CA ARG A 367 30.48 -5.36 18.51
C ARG A 367 29.56 -4.84 19.61
N ARG A 368 30.09 -4.55 20.80
CA ARG A 368 29.31 -3.99 21.92
C ARG A 368 28.68 -2.64 21.55
N ALA A 369 29.39 -1.78 20.82
CA ALA A 369 28.84 -0.51 20.34
C ALA A 369 27.65 -0.70 19.38
N CYS A 370 27.76 -1.64 18.43
CA CYS A 370 26.65 -2.01 17.54
C CYS A 370 25.45 -2.55 18.34
N GLU A 371 25.69 -3.54 19.21
CA GLU A 371 24.68 -4.16 20.07
C GLU A 371 23.95 -3.14 20.94
N SER A 372 24.65 -2.15 21.51
CA SER A 372 24.05 -1.10 22.35
C SER A 372 23.13 -0.17 21.55
N VAL A 373 23.59 0.34 20.40
CA VAL A 373 22.79 1.25 19.55
C VAL A 373 21.55 0.54 18.99
N SER A 374 21.71 -0.67 18.45
CA SER A 374 20.61 -1.43 17.86
C SER A 374 19.60 -1.93 18.90
N THR A 375 20.06 -2.28 20.12
CA THR A 375 19.17 -2.61 21.24
C THR A 375 18.35 -1.41 21.68
N ARG A 376 18.97 -0.23 21.83
CA ARG A 376 18.23 1.00 22.17
C ARG A 376 17.19 1.34 21.10
N ALA A 377 17.54 1.23 19.82
CA ALA A 377 16.61 1.42 18.70
C ALA A 377 15.41 0.45 18.77
N ALA A 378 15.66 -0.85 19.00
CA ALA A 378 14.61 -1.86 19.14
C ALA A 378 13.71 -1.59 20.36
N HIS A 379 14.29 -1.18 21.50
CA HIS A 379 13.56 -0.87 22.72
C HIS A 379 12.70 0.40 22.58
N MET A 380 13.23 1.47 21.97
CA MET A 380 12.48 2.69 21.68
C MET A 380 11.31 2.38 20.76
N CYS A 381 11.56 1.71 19.63
CA CYS A 381 10.51 1.29 18.68
C CYS A 381 9.41 0.46 19.36
N ALA A 382 9.79 -0.44 20.29
CA ALA A 382 8.85 -1.25 21.04
C ALA A 382 7.98 -0.43 22.01
N ALA A 383 8.52 0.62 22.62
CA ALA A 383 7.76 1.54 23.48
C ALA A 383 6.72 2.34 22.67
N GLY A 384 7.04 2.77 21.45
CA GLY A 384 6.08 3.40 20.55
C GLY A 384 4.94 2.48 20.14
N LEU A 385 5.25 1.26 19.66
CA LEU A 385 4.21 0.28 19.31
C LEU A 385 3.36 -0.13 20.51
N ALA A 386 3.96 -0.30 21.68
CA ALA A 386 3.21 -0.57 22.91
C ALA A 386 2.25 0.57 23.27
N GLY A 387 2.60 1.83 22.95
CA GLY A 387 1.73 2.99 23.10
C GLY A 387 0.50 2.90 22.19
N VAL A 388 0.71 2.59 20.91
CA VAL A 388 -0.37 2.36 19.94
C VAL A 388 -1.29 1.22 20.38
N ILE A 389 -0.73 0.07 20.74
CA ILE A 389 -1.49 -1.13 21.10
C ILE A 389 -2.28 -0.95 22.41
N ASN A 390 -1.67 -0.36 23.44
CA ASN A 390 -2.38 -0.09 24.69
C ASN A 390 -3.48 0.96 24.49
N ARG A 391 -3.24 2.00 23.68
CA ARG A 391 -4.28 2.96 23.28
C ARG A 391 -5.46 2.27 22.61
N MET A 392 -5.23 1.42 21.60
CA MET A 392 -6.32 0.71 20.91
C MET A 392 -7.16 -0.14 21.87
N ARG A 393 -6.50 -0.90 22.76
CA ARG A 393 -7.15 -1.70 23.80
C ARG A 393 -7.99 -0.83 24.75
N GLU A 394 -7.45 0.30 25.18
CA GLU A 394 -8.10 1.25 26.10
C GLU A 394 -9.30 1.95 25.44
N SER A 395 -9.15 2.41 24.19
CA SER A 395 -10.20 3.01 23.37
C SER A 395 -11.41 2.07 23.22
N ARG A 396 -11.14 0.79 22.94
CA ARG A 396 -12.17 -0.26 22.78
C ARG A 396 -12.69 -0.85 24.10
N SER A 397 -12.15 -0.40 25.24
CA SER A 397 -12.47 -0.94 26.58
C SER A 397 -12.28 -2.46 26.68
N GLU A 398 -11.26 -3.01 26.02
CA GLU A 398 -10.96 -4.45 26.01
C GLU A 398 -10.07 -4.85 27.21
N ASP A 399 -10.50 -5.86 27.98
CA ASP A 399 -9.67 -6.44 29.05
C ASP A 399 -8.44 -7.16 28.49
N VAL A 400 -8.62 -7.92 27.38
CA VAL A 400 -7.55 -8.60 26.65
C VAL A 400 -7.78 -8.48 25.15
N MET A 401 -6.89 -7.78 24.45
CA MET A 401 -6.98 -7.57 23.00
C MET A 401 -6.16 -8.60 22.22
N ARG A 402 -6.74 -9.17 21.17
CA ARG A 402 -6.03 -10.04 20.20
C ARG A 402 -5.77 -9.24 18.92
N ILE A 403 -4.50 -9.02 18.58
CA ILE A 403 -4.13 -8.16 17.46
C ILE A 403 -2.96 -8.72 16.66
N THR A 404 -2.96 -8.43 15.37
CA THR A 404 -1.84 -8.72 14.48
C THR A 404 -1.21 -7.42 13.98
N VAL A 405 0.11 -7.41 13.90
CA VAL A 405 0.91 -6.27 13.43
C VAL A 405 1.64 -6.70 12.16
N GLY A 406 1.30 -6.07 11.04
CA GLY A 406 2.03 -6.21 9.78
C GLY A 406 3.29 -5.35 9.80
N VAL A 407 4.44 -5.93 9.50
CA VAL A 407 5.74 -5.24 9.56
C VAL A 407 6.51 -5.39 8.24
N ASP A 408 7.08 -4.29 7.76
CA ASP A 408 8.07 -4.27 6.70
C ASP A 408 9.25 -3.36 7.09
N GLY A 409 10.31 -3.38 6.28
CA GLY A 409 11.51 -2.55 6.45
C GLY A 409 12.78 -3.37 6.65
N SER A 410 13.86 -2.86 6.06
CA SER A 410 15.17 -3.52 6.01
C SER A 410 15.83 -3.73 7.36
N VAL A 411 15.61 -2.86 8.35
CA VAL A 411 16.19 -3.03 9.70
C VAL A 411 15.50 -4.19 10.40
N TYR A 412 14.17 -4.26 10.38
CA TYR A 412 13.44 -5.35 11.01
C TYR A 412 13.72 -6.71 10.35
N LYS A 413 13.78 -6.75 9.01
CA LYS A 413 13.98 -8.00 8.24
C LYS A 413 15.43 -8.51 8.22
N LEU A 414 16.43 -7.62 8.17
CA LEU A 414 17.83 -8.00 7.90
C LEU A 414 18.75 -7.89 9.12
N HIS A 415 18.34 -7.25 10.22
CA HIS A 415 19.16 -7.15 11.42
C HIS A 415 18.97 -8.37 12.33
N PRO A 416 20.04 -9.12 12.68
CA PRO A 416 19.94 -10.47 13.23
C PRO A 416 19.14 -10.57 14.52
N SER A 417 19.22 -9.57 15.41
CA SER A 417 18.56 -9.59 16.72
C SER A 417 17.52 -8.48 16.93
N PHE A 418 17.23 -7.64 15.93
CA PHE A 418 16.35 -6.48 16.14
C PHE A 418 14.91 -6.94 16.45
N LYS A 419 14.37 -7.81 15.58
CA LYS A 419 13.03 -8.40 15.71
C LYS A 419 12.81 -9.06 17.08
N GLU A 420 13.77 -9.86 17.55
CA GLU A 420 13.68 -10.58 18.82
C GLU A 420 13.65 -9.63 20.03
N ARG A 421 14.59 -8.67 20.09
CA ARG A 421 14.66 -7.65 21.16
C ARG A 421 13.39 -6.80 21.18
N PHE A 422 12.95 -6.36 20.01
CA PHE A 422 11.72 -5.59 19.82
C PHE A 422 10.48 -6.36 20.32
N HIS A 423 10.24 -7.59 19.84
CA HIS A 423 9.10 -8.42 20.27
C HIS A 423 9.09 -8.70 21.78
N ALA A 424 10.25 -8.93 22.38
CA ALA A 424 10.38 -9.19 23.81
C ALA A 424 9.97 -7.98 24.66
N ILE A 425 10.32 -6.76 24.23
CA ILE A 425 9.91 -5.53 24.93
C ILE A 425 8.44 -5.20 24.69
N VAL A 426 7.92 -5.31 23.46
CA VAL A 426 6.48 -5.03 23.20
C VAL A 426 5.62 -5.88 24.13
N ARG A 427 5.84 -7.21 24.19
CA ARG A 427 5.07 -8.12 25.05
C ARG A 427 5.17 -7.80 26.55
N ARG A 428 6.28 -7.24 27.02
CA ARG A 428 6.44 -6.78 28.41
C ARG A 428 5.65 -5.50 28.71
N LEU A 429 5.53 -4.60 27.73
CA LEU A 429 4.81 -3.34 27.85
C LEU A 429 3.30 -3.47 27.56
N THR A 430 2.87 -4.56 26.91
CA THR A 430 1.46 -4.86 26.59
C THR A 430 1.01 -6.20 27.20
N PRO A 431 1.05 -6.40 28.54
CA PRO A 431 0.74 -7.70 29.16
C PRO A 431 -0.72 -8.15 28.96
N SER A 432 -1.62 -7.22 28.64
CA SER A 432 -3.03 -7.46 28.33
C SER A 432 -3.31 -7.65 26.83
N CYS A 433 -2.30 -7.96 26.01
CA CYS A 433 -2.48 -8.16 24.57
C CYS A 433 -1.84 -9.46 24.07
N GLU A 434 -2.58 -10.24 23.30
CA GLU A 434 -2.05 -11.35 22.51
C GLU A 434 -1.65 -10.83 21.13
N ILE A 435 -0.34 -10.69 20.87
CA ILE A 435 0.20 -10.05 19.66
C ILE A 435 0.88 -11.06 18.73
N THR A 436 0.36 -11.14 17.50
CA THR A 436 1.01 -11.78 16.35
C THR A 436 1.75 -10.74 15.53
N PHE A 437 2.93 -11.09 15.00
CA PHE A 437 3.67 -10.24 14.05
C PHE A 437 3.81 -10.99 12.72
N ILE A 438 3.41 -10.34 11.62
CA ILE A 438 3.54 -10.86 10.26
C ILE A 438 4.53 -9.97 9.50
N GLU A 439 5.42 -10.58 8.72
CA GLU A 439 6.29 -9.87 7.80
C GLU A 439 5.61 -9.78 6.42
N SER A 440 5.48 -8.58 5.87
CA SER A 440 4.97 -8.43 4.51
C SER A 440 6.04 -8.88 3.52
N GLU A 441 5.93 -10.08 2.94
CA GLU A 441 6.95 -10.62 2.02
C GLU A 441 7.09 -9.75 0.75
N GLU A 442 5.96 -9.39 0.13
CA GLU A 442 5.92 -8.57 -1.08
C GLU A 442 5.85 -7.06 -0.81
N GLY A 443 5.84 -6.65 0.47
CA GLY A 443 5.83 -5.25 0.92
C GLY A 443 4.59 -4.44 0.51
N SER A 444 4.68 -3.13 0.73
CA SER A 444 3.63 -2.13 0.49
C SER A 444 2.90 -2.24 -0.87
N GLY A 445 3.59 -2.57 -1.95
CA GLY A 445 3.01 -2.63 -3.31
C GLY A 445 1.76 -3.51 -3.43
N ARG A 446 1.74 -4.69 -2.77
CA ARG A 446 0.55 -5.56 -2.74
C ARG A 446 -0.62 -4.91 -2.00
N GLY A 447 -0.32 -4.22 -0.91
CA GLY A 447 -1.30 -3.48 -0.11
C GLY A 447 -2.01 -2.37 -0.88
N ALA A 448 -1.26 -1.50 -1.56
CA ALA A 448 -1.87 -0.39 -2.31
C ALA A 448 -2.75 -0.85 -3.47
N ALA A 449 -2.41 -1.97 -4.12
CA ALA A 449 -3.29 -2.61 -5.10
C ALA A 449 -4.59 -3.15 -4.48
N LEU A 450 -4.52 -3.78 -3.30
CA LEU A 450 -5.71 -4.23 -2.58
C LEU A 450 -6.60 -3.06 -2.12
N ILE A 451 -6.01 -1.95 -1.67
CA ILE A 451 -6.75 -0.72 -1.33
C ILE A 451 -7.42 -0.14 -2.59
N SER A 452 -6.73 -0.14 -3.73
CA SER A 452 -7.29 0.28 -5.01
C SER A 452 -8.51 -0.57 -5.40
N ALA A 453 -8.44 -1.88 -5.16
CA ALA A 453 -9.55 -2.78 -5.42
C ALA A 453 -10.76 -2.51 -4.51
N VAL A 454 -10.54 -2.25 -3.22
CA VAL A 454 -11.59 -1.83 -2.27
C VAL A 454 -12.19 -0.47 -2.69
N ALA A 455 -11.37 0.49 -3.12
CA ALA A 455 -11.80 1.80 -3.60
C ALA A 455 -12.67 1.67 -4.86
N CYS A 456 -12.22 0.90 -5.86
CA CYS A 456 -12.99 0.62 -7.08
C CYS A 456 -14.33 -0.06 -6.75
N LYS A 457 -14.32 -1.08 -5.87
CA LYS A 457 -15.54 -1.79 -5.44
C LYS A 457 -16.55 -0.83 -4.81
N LYS A 458 -16.09 0.08 -3.93
CA LYS A 458 -16.96 1.11 -3.32
C LYS A 458 -17.45 2.15 -4.32
N ALA A 459 -16.62 2.60 -5.26
CA ALA A 459 -17.04 3.53 -6.30
C ALA A 459 -18.16 2.94 -7.17
N CYS A 460 -18.05 1.65 -7.54
CA CYS A 460 -19.10 0.91 -8.24
C CYS A 460 -20.39 0.78 -7.41
N MET A 461 -20.31 0.52 -6.10
CA MET A 461 -21.50 0.47 -5.24
C MET A 461 -22.16 1.85 -5.04
N LEU A 462 -21.37 2.91 -4.85
CA LEU A 462 -21.87 4.24 -4.52
C LEU A 462 -22.30 5.06 -5.74
N GLY A 463 -22.03 4.57 -6.97
CA GLY A 463 -22.38 5.24 -8.22
C GLY A 463 -21.63 6.55 -8.46
N GLN A 464 -20.43 6.72 -7.88
CA GLN A 464 -19.68 7.99 -7.87
C GLN A 464 -18.72 8.15 -9.06
N THR A 465 -19.20 7.88 -10.28
CA THR A 465 -18.57 8.31 -11.55
C THR A 465 -19.21 9.62 -12.05
N PRO A 466 -18.56 10.43 -12.93
CA PRO A 466 -19.00 11.81 -13.23
C PRO A 466 -20.07 11.99 -14.36
N SER A 467 -21.20 12.64 -14.06
CA SER A 467 -22.47 12.56 -14.82
C SER A 467 -22.76 13.50 -16.02
N PRO A 468 -23.37 13.01 -17.14
CA PRO A 468 -24.25 13.77 -18.06
C PRO A 468 -25.77 13.35 -17.92
N PRO A 469 -26.63 12.98 -18.93
CA PRO A 469 -28.10 13.14 -18.77
C PRO A 469 -28.90 11.95 -18.21
N ALA A 470 -30.02 12.28 -17.55
CA ALA A 470 -30.90 11.36 -16.83
C ALA A 470 -31.93 10.59 -17.70
N LEU A 471 -32.23 9.35 -17.30
CA LEU A 471 -33.34 8.52 -17.78
C LEU A 471 -34.61 8.74 -16.92
N PRO A 472 -35.84 8.73 -17.50
CA PRO A 472 -37.09 8.69 -16.74
C PRO A 472 -37.56 7.24 -16.48
N GLY A 473 -37.75 6.85 -15.21
CA GLY A 473 -38.32 5.54 -14.84
C GLY A 473 -37.91 5.06 -13.43
N VAL A 474 -38.42 3.89 -13.02
CA VAL A 474 -38.17 3.29 -11.68
C VAL A 474 -36.68 2.99 -11.42
N TRP A 475 -35.88 2.86 -12.48
CA TRP A 475 -34.43 2.58 -12.43
C TRP A 475 -33.55 3.84 -12.49
N ALA A 476 -34.09 5.04 -12.28
CA ALA A 476 -33.35 6.28 -12.49
C ALA A 476 -32.29 6.60 -11.41
N ALA A 477 -31.05 6.79 -11.85
CA ALA A 477 -29.93 7.39 -11.12
C ALA A 477 -29.14 8.32 -12.07
N PRO A 478 -28.40 9.34 -11.59
CA PRO A 478 -27.77 10.36 -12.45
C PRO A 478 -26.52 9.81 -13.18
N ALA A 479 -26.73 9.35 -14.41
CA ALA A 479 -25.76 8.63 -15.24
C ALA A 479 -24.45 9.38 -15.52
N GLY A 480 -23.31 8.65 -15.61
CA GLY A 480 -22.05 9.02 -16.30
C GLY A 480 -20.75 8.80 -15.50
N ASP A 481 -19.55 8.80 -16.08
CA ASP A 481 -19.12 8.58 -17.47
C ASP A 481 -17.88 7.67 -17.36
N CYS A 482 -17.77 6.66 -18.22
CA CYS A 482 -17.17 5.34 -17.92
C CYS A 482 -17.96 4.53 -16.87
N GLY A 483 -18.85 3.65 -17.33
CA GLY A 483 -19.53 2.65 -16.47
C GLY A 483 -18.75 1.33 -16.36
N PRO A 484 -19.04 0.48 -15.36
CA PRO A 484 -18.55 -0.90 -15.31
C PRO A 484 -19.09 -1.70 -16.52
N SER A 485 -18.40 -2.79 -16.90
CA SER A 485 -18.92 -3.65 -17.96
C SER A 485 -20.26 -4.26 -17.56
N THR A 486 -21.12 -4.57 -18.53
CA THR A 486 -22.44 -5.19 -18.27
C THR A 486 -22.31 -6.50 -17.47
N SER A 487 -21.22 -7.25 -17.66
CA SER A 487 -20.86 -8.43 -16.86
C SER A 487 -20.58 -8.09 -15.38
N GLN A 488 -19.86 -7.00 -15.11
CA GLN A 488 -19.63 -6.51 -13.75
C GLN A 488 -20.93 -6.04 -13.10
N ALA A 489 -21.79 -5.32 -13.83
CA ALA A 489 -23.09 -4.88 -13.32
C ALA A 489 -23.99 -6.08 -12.96
N PHE A 490 -24.05 -7.10 -13.82
CA PHE A 490 -24.79 -8.34 -13.52
C PHE A 490 -24.25 -9.04 -12.28
N SER A 491 -22.93 -9.24 -12.20
CA SER A 491 -22.28 -9.90 -11.05
C SER A 491 -22.33 -9.10 -9.74
N CYS A 492 -22.64 -7.81 -9.77
CA CYS A 492 -22.91 -7.01 -8.58
C CYS A 492 -24.36 -7.15 -8.09
N ILE A 493 -25.29 -7.52 -8.96
CA ILE A 493 -26.69 -7.73 -8.59
C ILE A 493 -26.91 -9.21 -8.20
N ASP A 494 -26.36 -10.16 -8.94
CA ASP A 494 -26.38 -11.61 -8.64
C ASP A 494 -25.52 -11.94 -7.41
N GLN A 495 -26.06 -11.67 -6.21
CA GLN A 495 -25.38 -11.84 -4.92
C GLN A 495 -25.19 -13.32 -4.59
N ASN A 496 -26.18 -14.15 -4.92
CA ASN A 496 -26.14 -15.59 -4.64
C ASN A 496 -25.28 -16.39 -5.65
N ARG A 497 -24.96 -15.81 -6.82
CA ARG A 497 -24.17 -16.37 -7.92
C ARG A 497 -24.78 -17.59 -8.60
N ASP A 498 -26.11 -17.69 -8.65
CA ASP A 498 -26.82 -18.75 -9.37
C ASP A 498 -27.01 -18.43 -10.87
N GLY A 499 -26.63 -17.22 -11.31
CA GLY A 499 -26.74 -16.77 -12.69
C GLY A 499 -28.11 -16.21 -13.07
N ILE A 500 -29.00 -15.98 -12.09
CA ILE A 500 -30.36 -15.47 -12.27
C ILE A 500 -30.68 -14.43 -11.18
N ILE A 501 -30.78 -13.15 -11.57
CA ILE A 501 -31.20 -12.09 -10.64
C ILE A 501 -32.62 -12.37 -10.13
N CYS A 502 -32.78 -12.57 -8.82
CA CYS A 502 -34.07 -12.83 -8.19
C CYS A 502 -34.43 -11.81 -7.09
N LYS A 503 -35.58 -12.01 -6.41
CA LYS A 503 -36.12 -11.03 -5.45
C LYS A 503 -35.23 -10.86 -4.20
N SER A 504 -34.44 -11.85 -3.81
CA SER A 504 -33.45 -11.69 -2.74
C SER A 504 -32.27 -10.83 -3.19
N ASP A 505 -31.74 -11.09 -4.38
CA ASP A 505 -30.60 -10.37 -4.96
C ASP A 505 -30.86 -8.87 -5.08
N LEU A 506 -32.03 -8.50 -5.63
CA LEU A 506 -32.45 -7.09 -5.70
C LEU A 506 -32.61 -6.46 -4.30
N ARG A 507 -33.21 -7.18 -3.35
CA ARG A 507 -33.42 -6.68 -1.97
C ARG A 507 -32.09 -6.49 -1.22
N GLU A 508 -31.16 -7.42 -1.38
CA GLU A 508 -29.83 -7.36 -0.78
C GLU A 508 -29.00 -6.24 -1.42
N THR A 509 -29.03 -6.12 -2.75
CA THR A 509 -28.43 -5.00 -3.50
C THR A 509 -28.97 -3.65 -3.00
N TYR A 510 -30.29 -3.48 -2.88
CA TYR A 510 -30.86 -2.24 -2.34
C TYR A 510 -30.51 -1.98 -0.88
N SER A 511 -30.40 -3.02 -0.05
CA SER A 511 -29.94 -2.89 1.34
C SER A 511 -28.47 -2.44 1.41
N GLN A 512 -27.60 -2.94 0.52
CA GLN A 512 -26.22 -2.48 0.38
C GLN A 512 -26.13 -1.02 -0.12
N LEU A 513 -27.10 -0.58 -0.94
CA LEU A 513 -27.27 0.81 -1.39
C LEU A 513 -27.97 1.72 -0.35
N GLY A 514 -28.18 1.26 0.89
CA GLY A 514 -28.82 2.03 1.97
C GLY A 514 -30.34 2.18 1.87
N LYS A 515 -30.99 1.57 0.88
CA LYS A 515 -32.46 1.52 0.74
C LYS A 515 -33.03 0.27 1.42
N VAL A 516 -33.16 0.32 2.74
CA VAL A 516 -33.56 -0.85 3.57
C VAL A 516 -35.04 -1.23 3.44
N ASN A 517 -35.90 -0.33 2.91
CA ASN A 517 -37.37 -0.49 2.88
C ASN A 517 -37.97 -0.39 1.46
N VAL A 518 -37.44 -1.14 0.48
CA VAL A 518 -38.05 -1.21 -0.86
C VAL A 518 -39.33 -2.06 -0.82
N PRO A 519 -40.49 -1.54 -1.28
CA PRO A 519 -41.74 -2.30 -1.33
C PRO A 519 -41.62 -3.58 -2.18
N GLU A 520 -42.29 -4.64 -1.73
CA GLU A 520 -42.34 -5.92 -2.46
C GLU A 520 -42.85 -5.77 -3.90
N GLU A 521 -43.82 -4.86 -4.11
CA GLU A 521 -44.43 -4.55 -5.40
C GLU A 521 -43.45 -3.88 -6.39
N GLU A 522 -42.49 -3.10 -5.89
CA GLU A 522 -41.46 -2.45 -6.71
C GLU A 522 -40.43 -3.49 -7.18
N LEU A 523 -40.01 -4.39 -6.28
CA LEU A 523 -39.14 -5.52 -6.62
C LEU A 523 -39.81 -6.49 -7.61
N ASP A 524 -41.10 -6.77 -7.44
CA ASP A 524 -41.86 -7.62 -8.38
C ASP A 524 -42.03 -6.94 -9.75
N ALA A 525 -42.24 -5.62 -9.79
CA ALA A 525 -42.29 -4.86 -11.04
C ALA A 525 -40.94 -4.90 -11.79
N MET A 526 -39.82 -4.75 -11.08
CA MET A 526 -38.47 -4.86 -11.65
C MET A 526 -38.20 -6.25 -12.25
N LEU A 527 -38.65 -7.32 -11.59
CA LEU A 527 -38.53 -8.69 -12.12
C LEU A 527 -39.47 -8.95 -13.32
N GLN A 528 -40.63 -8.29 -13.37
CA GLN A 528 -41.59 -8.40 -14.48
C GLN A 528 -41.17 -7.66 -15.75
N GLU A 529 -40.17 -6.77 -15.70
CA GLU A 529 -39.60 -6.20 -16.91
C GLU A 529 -38.88 -7.27 -17.75
N GLY A 530 -38.27 -8.27 -17.09
CA GLY A 530 -37.68 -9.44 -17.74
C GLY A 530 -38.72 -10.33 -18.40
N LYS A 531 -38.52 -10.66 -19.68
CA LYS A 531 -39.29 -11.66 -20.45
C LYS A 531 -38.94 -13.11 -20.01
N GLY A 532 -38.89 -13.36 -18.70
CA GLY A 532 -38.44 -14.61 -18.07
C GLY A 532 -37.44 -14.38 -16.92
N PRO A 533 -36.82 -15.44 -16.39
CA PRO A 533 -35.77 -15.32 -15.38
C PRO A 533 -34.62 -14.43 -15.87
N ILE A 534 -34.23 -13.43 -15.08
CA ILE A 534 -33.24 -12.43 -15.48
C ILE A 534 -31.83 -13.02 -15.34
N ASN A 535 -31.46 -13.87 -16.28
CA ASN A 535 -30.09 -14.32 -16.50
C ASN A 535 -29.28 -13.25 -17.25
N PHE A 536 -27.97 -13.48 -17.42
CA PHE A 536 -27.08 -12.49 -18.04
C PHE A 536 -27.53 -12.03 -19.44
N THR A 537 -28.07 -12.92 -20.27
CA THR A 537 -28.58 -12.59 -21.61
C THR A 537 -29.83 -11.72 -21.53
N VAL A 538 -30.81 -12.07 -20.67
CA VAL A 538 -32.02 -11.24 -20.46
C VAL A 538 -31.64 -9.89 -19.85
N PHE A 539 -30.67 -9.85 -18.93
CA PHE A 539 -30.14 -8.61 -18.38
C PHE A 539 -29.51 -7.73 -19.47
N LEU A 540 -28.70 -8.29 -20.37
CA LEU A 540 -28.17 -7.56 -21.54
C LEU A 540 -29.28 -7.04 -22.45
N THR A 541 -30.33 -7.82 -22.69
CA THR A 541 -31.50 -7.37 -23.46
C THR A 541 -32.22 -6.21 -22.76
N LEU A 542 -32.49 -6.28 -21.45
CA LEU A 542 -33.11 -5.19 -20.69
C LEU A 542 -32.25 -3.93 -20.64
N PHE A 543 -30.93 -4.10 -20.58
CA PHE A 543 -29.96 -3.01 -20.61
C PHE A 543 -29.89 -2.37 -22.01
N GLY A 544 -29.97 -3.16 -23.08
CA GLY A 544 -29.98 -2.71 -24.48
C GLY A 544 -31.33 -2.15 -24.97
N GLU A 545 -32.46 -2.68 -24.50
CA GLU A 545 -33.81 -2.14 -24.78
C GLU A 545 -34.00 -0.75 -24.12
N LYS A 546 -33.19 -0.39 -23.10
CA LYS A 546 -33.24 0.88 -22.37
C LYS A 546 -32.05 1.82 -22.59
N LEU A 547 -30.96 1.35 -23.21
CA LEU A 547 -29.87 2.18 -23.72
C LEU A 547 -29.96 2.24 -25.24
N ASN A 548 -30.20 3.43 -25.80
CA ASN A 548 -29.90 3.69 -27.21
C ASN A 548 -28.38 3.57 -27.43
N GLY A 549 -27.89 2.37 -27.74
CA GLY A 549 -26.46 2.05 -27.65
C GLY A 549 -26.05 0.66 -28.12
N THR A 550 -26.77 0.04 -29.05
CA THR A 550 -26.11 -0.84 -30.03
C THR A 550 -25.45 0.05 -31.10
N ASP A 551 -24.33 -0.42 -31.66
CA ASP A 551 -23.78 0.21 -32.88
C ASP A 551 -24.90 0.29 -33.93
N PRO A 552 -25.02 1.40 -34.71
CA PRO A 552 -26.03 1.50 -35.76
C PRO A 552 -26.02 0.25 -36.64
N GLU A 553 -27.18 -0.25 -37.05
CA GLU A 553 -27.28 -1.52 -37.78
C GLU A 553 -26.31 -1.58 -38.99
N GLU A 554 -26.12 -0.45 -39.69
CA GLU A 554 -25.15 -0.30 -40.77
C GLU A 554 -23.68 -0.58 -40.36
N ALA A 555 -23.27 -0.23 -39.15
CA ALA A 555 -21.94 -0.46 -38.61
C ALA A 555 -21.72 -1.95 -38.26
N ILE A 556 -22.69 -2.58 -37.59
CA ILE A 556 -22.65 -4.02 -37.30
C ILE A 556 -22.66 -4.83 -38.62
N LEU A 557 -23.55 -4.47 -39.56
CA LEU A 557 -23.57 -5.02 -40.92
C LEU A 557 -22.24 -4.83 -41.65
N SER A 558 -21.56 -3.70 -41.45
CA SER A 558 -20.25 -3.42 -42.07
C SER A 558 -19.13 -4.27 -41.47
N ALA A 559 -19.18 -4.60 -40.18
CA ALA A 559 -18.28 -5.57 -39.57
C ALA A 559 -18.48 -6.98 -40.17
N PHE A 560 -19.73 -7.43 -40.32
CA PHE A 560 -20.02 -8.73 -40.96
C PHE A 560 -19.62 -8.80 -42.44
N ARG A 561 -19.69 -7.69 -43.19
CA ARG A 561 -19.21 -7.62 -44.59
C ARG A 561 -17.71 -7.94 -44.75
N LEU A 562 -16.90 -7.78 -43.70
CA LEU A 562 -15.48 -8.20 -43.73
C LEU A 562 -15.33 -9.73 -43.85
N PHE A 563 -16.34 -10.49 -43.41
CA PHE A 563 -16.37 -11.96 -43.43
C PHE A 563 -17.20 -12.53 -44.60
N ASP A 564 -17.87 -11.68 -45.38
CA ASP A 564 -18.51 -12.05 -46.65
C ASP A 564 -18.01 -11.16 -47.82
N PRO A 565 -16.78 -11.39 -48.32
CA PRO A 565 -16.24 -10.67 -49.48
C PRO A 565 -17.05 -10.87 -50.76
N SER A 566 -17.97 -11.85 -50.77
CA SER A 566 -18.86 -12.16 -51.89
C SER A 566 -20.21 -11.44 -51.85
N GLY A 567 -20.54 -10.74 -50.76
CA GLY A 567 -21.80 -9.99 -50.61
C GLY A 567 -23.07 -10.85 -50.67
N LYS A 568 -22.99 -12.13 -50.31
CA LYS A 568 -24.10 -13.09 -50.27
C LYS A 568 -25.13 -12.80 -49.17
N GLY A 569 -24.75 -12.08 -48.11
CA GLY A 569 -25.59 -11.84 -46.94
C GLY A 569 -25.53 -12.94 -45.87
N VAL A 570 -24.62 -13.92 -46.02
CA VAL A 570 -24.45 -15.02 -45.05
C VAL A 570 -22.98 -15.30 -44.74
N VAL A 571 -22.70 -15.77 -43.53
CA VAL A 571 -21.36 -16.21 -43.07
C VAL A 571 -21.43 -17.66 -42.59
N ASN A 572 -20.40 -18.46 -42.84
CA ASN A 572 -20.40 -19.86 -42.40
C ASN A 572 -20.27 -19.98 -40.86
N LYS A 573 -21.13 -20.81 -40.25
CA LYS A 573 -21.18 -20.99 -38.79
C LYS A 573 -19.87 -21.47 -38.18
N ASP A 574 -19.18 -22.42 -38.81
CA ASP A 574 -17.98 -23.02 -38.23
C ASP A 574 -16.78 -22.06 -38.34
N GLU A 575 -16.68 -21.31 -39.43
CA GLU A 575 -15.70 -20.21 -39.57
C GLU A 575 -15.95 -19.11 -38.53
N PHE A 576 -17.21 -18.70 -38.34
CA PHE A 576 -17.58 -17.70 -37.32
C PHE A 576 -17.38 -18.21 -35.89
N LYS A 577 -17.65 -19.51 -35.62
CA LYS A 577 -17.31 -20.18 -34.35
C LYS A 577 -15.81 -20.11 -34.08
N GLN A 578 -14.97 -20.41 -35.07
CA GLN A 578 -13.52 -20.33 -34.90
C GLN A 578 -13.06 -18.89 -34.60
N LEU A 579 -13.64 -17.87 -35.24
CA LEU A 579 -13.31 -16.48 -34.97
C LEU A 579 -13.64 -16.08 -33.53
N LEU A 580 -14.87 -16.34 -33.06
CA LEU A 580 -15.32 -16.01 -31.70
C LEU A 580 -14.56 -16.74 -30.58
N LEU A 581 -14.01 -17.93 -30.87
CA LEU A 581 -13.19 -18.70 -29.93
C LEU A 581 -11.69 -18.34 -29.99
N THR A 582 -11.21 -17.61 -31.00
CA THR A 582 -9.76 -17.37 -31.22
C THR A 582 -9.33 -15.91 -31.30
N GLN A 583 -10.21 -14.99 -31.69
CA GLN A 583 -9.94 -13.56 -31.91
C GLN A 583 -10.69 -12.69 -30.90
N ALA A 584 -10.14 -11.50 -30.61
CA ALA A 584 -10.70 -10.51 -29.68
C ALA A 584 -11.03 -11.10 -28.28
N ASP A 585 -12.08 -10.61 -27.63
CA ASP A 585 -12.60 -11.19 -26.38
C ASP A 585 -13.23 -12.54 -26.69
N LYS A 586 -12.59 -13.60 -26.19
CA LYS A 586 -12.90 -14.98 -26.56
C LYS A 586 -14.12 -15.48 -25.82
N PHE A 587 -15.12 -15.88 -26.58
CA PHE A 587 -16.28 -16.58 -26.05
C PHE A 587 -15.87 -17.97 -25.57
N SER A 588 -16.52 -18.48 -24.54
CA SER A 588 -16.46 -19.90 -24.18
C SER A 588 -17.26 -20.75 -25.18
N PRO A 589 -17.00 -22.07 -25.28
CA PRO A 589 -17.80 -22.96 -26.12
C PRO A 589 -19.30 -22.93 -25.80
N ALA A 590 -19.67 -22.70 -24.53
CA ALA A 590 -21.05 -22.61 -24.07
C ALA A 590 -21.73 -21.30 -24.54
N GLU A 591 -21.05 -20.16 -24.46
CA GLU A 591 -21.59 -18.88 -24.93
C GLU A 591 -21.80 -18.88 -26.45
N VAL A 592 -20.89 -19.48 -27.23
CA VAL A 592 -21.08 -19.62 -28.69
C VAL A 592 -22.25 -20.56 -29.02
N GLU A 593 -22.47 -21.63 -28.25
CA GLU A 593 -23.61 -22.53 -28.46
C GLU A 593 -24.94 -21.87 -28.08
N GLN A 594 -24.97 -21.05 -27.03
CA GLN A 594 -26.14 -20.22 -26.68
C GLN A 594 -26.43 -19.16 -27.75
N MET A 595 -25.41 -18.45 -28.24
CA MET A 595 -25.55 -17.47 -29.32
C MET A 595 -26.13 -18.12 -30.59
N PHE A 596 -25.65 -19.31 -30.98
CA PHE A 596 -26.18 -20.04 -32.13
C PHE A 596 -27.56 -20.67 -31.91
N ALA A 597 -28.05 -20.81 -30.69
CA ALA A 597 -29.42 -21.24 -30.44
C ALA A 597 -30.45 -20.16 -30.83
N LEU A 598 -30.04 -18.88 -30.83
CA LEU A 598 -30.87 -17.72 -31.15
C LEU A 598 -30.56 -17.11 -32.54
N THR A 599 -29.56 -17.64 -33.25
CA THR A 599 -29.12 -17.12 -34.55
C THR A 599 -29.89 -17.76 -35.71
N PRO A 600 -30.54 -16.99 -36.60
CA PRO A 600 -31.14 -17.54 -37.83
C PRO A 600 -30.10 -18.18 -38.74
N MET A 601 -30.31 -19.45 -39.11
CA MET A 601 -29.42 -20.22 -39.96
C MET A 601 -30.18 -20.86 -41.13
N ASP A 602 -29.52 -20.95 -42.29
CA ASP A 602 -30.03 -21.68 -43.45
C ASP A 602 -29.84 -23.21 -43.30
N LEU A 603 -30.43 -23.98 -44.23
CA LEU A 603 -30.33 -25.44 -44.27
C LEU A 603 -28.91 -25.97 -44.54
N ALA A 604 -27.96 -25.11 -44.90
CA ALA A 604 -26.55 -25.42 -45.11
C ALA A 604 -25.67 -25.01 -43.91
N GLY A 605 -26.24 -24.45 -42.84
CA GLY A 605 -25.52 -24.02 -41.65
C GLY A 605 -24.82 -22.67 -41.80
N ASN A 606 -25.25 -21.80 -42.72
CA ASN A 606 -24.78 -20.42 -42.78
C ASN A 606 -25.71 -19.50 -41.99
N ILE A 607 -25.12 -18.51 -41.34
CA ILE A 607 -25.78 -17.49 -40.53
C ILE A 607 -26.22 -16.36 -41.44
N ASP A 608 -27.52 -16.00 -41.42
CA ASP A 608 -27.98 -14.74 -41.99
C ASP A 608 -27.60 -13.61 -41.04
N TYR A 609 -26.49 -12.93 -41.37
CA TYR A 609 -25.99 -11.87 -40.51
C TYR A 609 -26.83 -10.59 -40.58
N LYS A 610 -27.72 -10.43 -41.58
CA LYS A 610 -28.65 -9.29 -41.62
C LYS A 610 -29.78 -9.51 -40.63
N SER A 611 -30.40 -10.69 -40.65
CA SER A 611 -31.39 -11.05 -39.64
C SER A 611 -30.78 -11.07 -38.23
N LEU A 612 -29.54 -11.53 -38.07
CA LEU A 612 -28.83 -11.45 -36.80
C LEU A 612 -28.56 -10.00 -36.36
N CYS A 613 -28.13 -9.10 -37.26
CA CYS A 613 -27.97 -7.68 -36.94
C CYS A 613 -29.28 -7.05 -36.49
N TYR A 614 -30.39 -7.33 -37.20
CA TYR A 614 -31.72 -6.85 -36.85
C TYR A 614 -32.16 -7.35 -35.46
N ILE A 615 -31.98 -8.64 -35.15
CA ILE A 615 -32.30 -9.21 -33.83
C ILE A 615 -31.43 -8.58 -32.73
N ILE A 616 -30.17 -8.26 -33.00
CA ILE A 616 -29.27 -7.58 -32.05
C ILE A 616 -29.72 -6.12 -31.81
N THR A 617 -30.22 -5.41 -32.83
CA THR A 617 -30.57 -3.98 -32.74
C THR A 617 -32.03 -3.71 -32.35
N HIS A 618 -32.95 -4.63 -32.64
CA HIS A 618 -34.41 -4.45 -32.45
C HIS A 618 -35.07 -5.58 -31.61
N GLY A 619 -34.35 -6.67 -31.29
CA GLY A 619 -34.91 -7.85 -30.62
C GLY A 619 -35.57 -8.85 -31.58
N ASP A 620 -35.99 -10.01 -31.05
CA ASP A 620 -36.70 -11.06 -31.81
C ASP A 620 -38.20 -10.74 -31.97
N GLU A 621 -38.49 -9.58 -32.56
CA GLU A 621 -39.84 -9.25 -33.04
C GLU A 621 -39.98 -9.63 -34.51
N LYS A 622 -40.72 -10.73 -34.75
CA LYS A 622 -41.28 -11.01 -36.08
C LYS A 622 -42.54 -10.19 -36.26
N GLU A 623 -42.49 -9.18 -37.13
CA GLU A 623 -43.68 -8.82 -37.91
C GLU A 623 -44.08 -10.04 -38.76
N GLU A 624 -45.39 -10.26 -38.92
CA GLU A 624 -46.06 -11.55 -39.25
C GLU A 624 -45.48 -12.41 -40.39
#